data_AF-A0A5C5X034-F1
#
_entry.id   AF-A0A5C5X034-F1
#
_cell.length_a   1.000
_cell.length_b   1.000
_cell.length_c   1.000
_cell.angle_alpha   90.00
_cell.angle_beta   90.00
_cell.angle_gamma   90.00
#
_symmetry.space_group_name_H-M   'P 1'
#
loop_
_entity.id
_entity.type
_entity.pdbx_description
1 polymer ?
#
loop_
_entity_poly.entity_id
_entity_poly.type
_entity_poly.pdbx_seq_one_letter_code
_entity_poly.pdbx_strand_id
1 'polypeptide(L)'
;MAVIMRYFLALVVLLAAVQRIQAEESDYLRAIQSEAVEAKKADFGHWGWTPDQYLQWGTHSNRLIPVYTFGTQGAGKGIDLTEFTGPNSTYRSAESITELYGRLPQSTLNPNAEYCDQTDIARIQSAALTAGKKHIFLVVFDGMDWITTRAASIYKEGAVSYDAGRGTGLHFQDYTANGTTQFGFMVTSPYVDEAQVNVDQQTAVSDLNSALGGYWFERGGDAPWIAPSDPTYLIGKKTEAGPRQAYTDSASSATSMTAGIKTFNAAINVDHSGERVRTIAHTAQELGYRIGVVTSVPISHATPAATYAHNVSRNDYQDLTNDLLGLPSVSHPKNPLEGVDVLIGAGYGVSRDLDSGQGQNFVPGNAYLAEGSIEKIDVTKGGRYVVSTRQEGKDGAAQLQNAAKHAAAEGHRLFGFYGAEAAHLPYRTADGQYNPTQGRKKTAESYSTADLEENATLAEMTQSALTVLEADGKPFWMLVEAGDVDWANHDNNIDNSIGAVISGDEAVQVITQWVEDNSSWDETVMIVTADHGHFLVLERPELLLPPASGTTSR
;
A
#
# COMPACT_ATOMS: atom_id res chain seq x y z
N MET A 1 -54.24 -7.53 -31.60
CA MET A 1 -53.14 -6.62 -31.18
C MET A 1 -52.73 -6.79 -29.72
N ALA A 2 -53.64 -6.71 -28.75
CA ALA A 2 -53.28 -6.77 -27.31
C ALA A 2 -52.56 -8.06 -26.85
N VAL A 3 -52.84 -9.21 -27.47
CA VAL A 3 -52.20 -10.50 -27.12
C VAL A 3 -50.74 -10.56 -27.60
N ILE A 4 -50.46 -10.08 -28.82
CA ILE A 4 -49.10 -10.07 -29.40
C ILE A 4 -48.18 -9.14 -28.61
N MET A 5 -48.71 -8.00 -28.13
CA MET A 5 -47.95 -7.05 -27.31
C MET A 5 -47.56 -7.62 -25.94
N ARG A 6 -48.39 -8.50 -25.35
CA ARG A 6 -48.07 -9.19 -24.08
C ARG A 6 -46.97 -10.25 -24.25
N TYR A 7 -46.97 -11.00 -25.35
CA TYR A 7 -45.90 -11.95 -25.65
C TYR A 7 -44.58 -11.26 -25.96
N PHE A 8 -44.61 -10.12 -26.65
CA PHE A 8 -43.41 -9.33 -26.93
C PHE A 8 -42.81 -8.74 -25.65
N LEU A 9 -43.64 -8.20 -24.74
CA LEU A 9 -43.18 -7.69 -23.46
C LEU A 9 -42.63 -8.79 -22.55
N ALA A 10 -43.28 -9.97 -22.51
CA ALA A 10 -42.79 -11.13 -21.76
C ALA A 10 -41.46 -11.66 -22.33
N LEU A 11 -41.28 -11.68 -23.65
CA LEU A 11 -40.04 -12.10 -24.30
C LEU A 11 -38.89 -11.12 -24.03
N VAL A 12 -39.15 -9.81 -24.03
CA VAL A 12 -38.15 -8.77 -23.70
C VAL A 12 -37.75 -8.84 -22.22
N VAL A 13 -38.71 -9.08 -21.31
CA VAL A 13 -38.41 -9.32 -19.89
C VAL A 13 -37.63 -10.62 -19.70
N LEU A 14 -37.95 -11.68 -20.44
CA LEU A 14 -37.22 -12.95 -20.38
C LEU A 14 -35.79 -12.81 -20.93
N LEU A 15 -35.60 -12.08 -22.04
CA LEU A 15 -34.29 -11.78 -22.62
C LEU A 15 -33.44 -10.91 -21.69
N ALA A 16 -34.03 -9.90 -21.06
CA ALA A 16 -33.34 -9.08 -20.05
C ALA A 16 -33.00 -9.89 -18.78
N ALA A 17 -33.85 -10.82 -18.38
CA ALA A 17 -33.58 -11.73 -17.26
C ALA A 17 -32.47 -12.74 -17.61
N VAL A 18 -32.46 -13.30 -18.82
CA VAL A 18 -31.40 -14.21 -19.30
C VAL A 18 -30.07 -13.48 -19.45
N GLN A 19 -30.06 -12.23 -19.95
CA GLN A 19 -28.86 -11.40 -19.99
C GLN A 19 -28.34 -11.04 -18.60
N ARG A 20 -29.23 -10.78 -17.63
CA ARG A 20 -28.84 -10.60 -16.22
C ARG A 20 -28.26 -11.87 -15.61
N ILE A 21 -28.86 -13.02 -15.86
CA ILE A 21 -28.37 -14.31 -15.35
C ILE A 21 -27.01 -14.66 -15.97
N GLN A 22 -26.79 -14.40 -17.27
CA GLN A 22 -25.48 -14.58 -17.90
C GLN A 22 -24.42 -13.58 -17.40
N ALA A 23 -24.81 -12.36 -17.04
CA ALA A 23 -23.91 -11.38 -16.44
C ALA A 23 -23.57 -11.70 -14.97
N GLU A 24 -24.50 -12.31 -14.23
CA GLU A 24 -24.24 -12.84 -12.88
C GLU A 24 -23.39 -14.13 -12.93
N GLU A 25 -23.46 -14.93 -13.99
CA GLU A 25 -22.49 -16.01 -14.26
C GLU A 25 -21.12 -15.51 -14.73
N SER A 26 -20.98 -14.26 -15.22
CA SER A 26 -19.71 -13.75 -15.79
C SER A 26 -18.72 -13.20 -14.77
N ASP A 27 -19.17 -12.84 -13.56
CA ASP A 27 -18.32 -12.29 -12.50
C ASP A 27 -18.43 -13.14 -11.21
N TYR A 28 -17.77 -14.29 -11.29
CA TYR A 28 -17.81 -15.34 -10.25
C TYR A 28 -17.33 -14.84 -8.89
N LEU A 29 -16.23 -14.08 -8.85
CA LEU A 29 -15.60 -13.66 -7.60
C LEU A 29 -16.48 -12.65 -6.86
N ARG A 30 -17.06 -11.69 -7.59
CA ARG A 30 -18.05 -10.77 -7.04
C ARG A 30 -19.30 -11.49 -6.52
N ALA A 31 -19.75 -12.54 -7.21
CA ALA A 31 -20.90 -13.33 -6.78
C ALA A 31 -20.63 -14.03 -5.43
N ILE A 32 -19.50 -14.76 -5.30
CA ILE A 32 -19.16 -15.45 -4.06
C ILE A 32 -18.83 -14.48 -2.92
N GLN A 33 -18.28 -13.29 -3.21
CA GLN A 33 -18.11 -12.22 -2.23
C GLN A 33 -19.47 -11.74 -1.70
N SER A 34 -20.44 -11.50 -2.60
CA SER A 34 -21.77 -11.02 -2.23
C SER A 34 -22.50 -12.04 -1.34
N GLU A 35 -22.44 -13.31 -1.72
CA GLU A 35 -22.98 -14.44 -0.94
C GLU A 35 -22.30 -14.55 0.43
N ALA A 36 -20.97 -14.42 0.47
CA ALA A 36 -20.20 -14.49 1.71
C ALA A 36 -20.61 -13.42 2.73
N VAL A 37 -20.89 -12.19 2.28
CA VAL A 37 -21.36 -11.10 3.15
C VAL A 37 -22.79 -11.34 3.63
N GLU A 38 -23.69 -11.81 2.75
CA GLU A 38 -25.07 -12.11 3.11
C GLU A 38 -25.16 -13.26 4.11
N ALA A 39 -24.45 -14.35 3.84
CA ALA A 39 -24.39 -15.53 4.69
C ALA A 39 -23.51 -15.34 5.93
N LYS A 40 -22.63 -14.34 5.93
CA LYS A 40 -21.56 -14.10 6.91
C LYS A 40 -20.59 -15.29 7.04
N LYS A 41 -20.48 -16.09 5.99
CA LYS A 41 -19.69 -17.31 5.91
C LYS A 41 -19.28 -17.53 4.46
N ALA A 42 -18.06 -17.99 4.24
CA ALA A 42 -17.59 -18.44 2.94
C ALA A 42 -16.73 -19.70 3.09
N ASP A 43 -16.89 -20.63 2.17
CA ASP A 43 -16.10 -21.87 2.20
C ASP A 43 -14.66 -21.65 1.74
N PHE A 44 -14.40 -20.64 0.90
CA PHE A 44 -13.05 -20.34 0.40
C PHE A 44 -12.13 -19.81 1.50
N GLY A 45 -12.66 -19.09 2.50
CA GLY A 45 -11.85 -18.40 3.51
C GLY A 45 -12.64 -17.39 4.34
N HIS A 46 -11.93 -16.69 5.22
CA HIS A 46 -12.48 -15.68 6.15
C HIS A 46 -11.40 -14.71 6.62
N TRP A 47 -11.81 -13.53 7.07
CA TRP A 47 -10.95 -12.63 7.84
C TRP A 47 -11.14 -12.88 9.33
N GLY A 48 -10.08 -13.28 10.02
CA GLY A 48 -10.12 -13.59 11.44
C GLY A 48 -9.67 -15.02 11.75
N TRP A 49 -10.11 -15.52 12.90
CA TRP A 49 -9.64 -16.77 13.50
C TRP A 49 -10.72 -17.86 13.56
N THR A 50 -11.95 -17.56 13.10
CA THR A 50 -13.09 -18.46 13.20
C THR A 50 -13.63 -18.77 11.81
N PRO A 51 -13.46 -20.01 11.30
CA PRO A 51 -13.82 -20.38 9.93
C PRO A 51 -15.27 -20.06 9.52
N ASP A 52 -16.22 -20.14 10.44
CA ASP A 52 -17.63 -19.85 10.17
C ASP A 52 -18.01 -18.36 10.30
N GLN A 53 -17.03 -17.45 10.40
CA GLN A 53 -17.27 -16.00 10.52
C GLN A 53 -16.45 -15.22 9.49
N TYR A 54 -17.00 -15.06 8.29
CA TYR A 54 -16.33 -14.40 7.16
C TYR A 54 -15.82 -12.99 7.49
N LEU A 55 -16.60 -12.24 8.28
CA LEU A 55 -16.38 -10.82 8.57
C LEU A 55 -15.81 -10.54 9.97
N GLN A 56 -15.14 -11.52 10.59
CA GLN A 56 -14.81 -11.48 12.02
C GLN A 56 -13.78 -10.39 12.37
N TRP A 57 -12.76 -10.23 11.54
CA TRP A 57 -11.70 -9.23 11.70
C TRP A 57 -11.71 -8.27 10.50
N GLY A 58 -11.10 -7.11 10.60
CA GLY A 58 -10.92 -6.22 9.46
C GLY A 58 -10.17 -4.98 9.88
N THR A 59 -9.05 -5.23 10.52
CA THR A 59 -7.95 -4.28 10.77
C THR A 59 -6.67 -5.10 10.67
N HIS A 60 -5.54 -4.53 11.06
CA HIS A 60 -4.26 -5.07 10.70
C HIS A 60 -3.92 -6.30 11.54
N SER A 61 -2.79 -6.91 11.22
CA SER A 61 -2.25 -8.05 11.93
C SER A 61 -0.74 -7.99 11.95
N ASN A 62 -0.17 -8.58 12.99
CA ASN A 62 1.27 -8.71 13.19
C ASN A 62 1.84 -9.91 12.41
N ARG A 63 1.22 -10.33 11.30
CA ARG A 63 1.69 -11.46 10.47
C ARG A 63 2.99 -11.06 9.78
N LEU A 64 3.91 -12.01 9.59
CA LEU A 64 5.12 -11.80 8.82
C LEU A 64 4.79 -11.41 7.38
N ILE A 65 5.48 -10.41 6.85
CA ILE A 65 5.18 -9.82 5.54
C ILE A 65 6.22 -10.21 4.49
N PRO A 66 5.82 -10.70 3.30
CA PRO A 66 6.74 -10.99 2.21
C PRO A 66 7.55 -9.79 1.73
N VAL A 67 8.81 -10.02 1.38
CA VAL A 67 9.71 -9.04 0.76
C VAL A 67 10.29 -9.66 -0.51
N TYR A 68 10.10 -8.98 -1.65
CA TYR A 68 10.70 -9.33 -2.92
C TYR A 68 11.67 -8.22 -3.31
N THR A 69 12.92 -8.57 -3.62
CA THR A 69 13.92 -7.59 -4.05
C THR A 69 14.48 -7.95 -5.42
N PHE A 70 14.91 -6.93 -6.15
CA PHE A 70 15.38 -7.01 -7.54
C PHE A 70 16.62 -6.12 -7.69
N GLY A 71 17.65 -6.58 -8.40
CA GLY A 71 18.93 -5.87 -8.49
C GLY A 71 19.74 -5.89 -7.19
N THR A 72 19.44 -6.80 -6.25
CA THR A 72 20.05 -6.85 -4.92
C THR A 72 21.01 -8.01 -4.71
N GLN A 73 20.75 -9.17 -5.31
CA GLN A 73 21.60 -10.34 -5.11
C GLN A 73 23.03 -10.05 -5.60
N GLY A 74 24.02 -10.15 -4.71
CA GLY A 74 25.40 -9.84 -5.03
C GLY A 74 25.68 -8.36 -5.38
N ALA A 75 24.75 -7.45 -5.11
CA ALA A 75 24.84 -6.04 -5.50
C ALA A 75 25.79 -5.18 -4.62
N GLY A 76 26.35 -5.77 -3.56
CA GLY A 76 27.26 -5.12 -2.63
C GLY A 76 26.78 -5.22 -1.18
N LYS A 77 27.68 -4.87 -0.26
CA LYS A 77 27.46 -4.98 1.18
C LYS A 77 26.23 -4.17 1.61
N GLY A 78 25.33 -4.81 2.35
CA GLY A 78 24.13 -4.21 2.92
C GLY A 78 22.98 -4.02 1.92
N ILE A 79 23.14 -4.41 0.66
CA ILE A 79 22.06 -4.37 -0.36
C ILE A 79 21.40 -5.75 -0.49
N ASP A 80 22.20 -6.81 -0.35
CA ASP A 80 21.73 -8.19 -0.47
C ASP A 80 20.82 -8.56 0.72
N LEU A 81 19.60 -9.00 0.44
CA LEU A 81 18.59 -9.32 1.46
C LEU A 81 19.05 -10.42 2.45
N THR A 82 19.97 -11.29 2.02
CA THR A 82 20.50 -12.36 2.87
C THR A 82 21.40 -11.84 3.99
N GLU A 83 21.85 -10.58 3.93
CA GLU A 83 22.56 -9.92 5.03
C GLU A 83 21.66 -9.56 6.22
N PHE A 84 20.34 -9.70 6.06
CA PHE A 84 19.35 -9.36 7.11
C PHE A 84 18.42 -10.53 7.48
N THR A 85 18.52 -11.65 6.76
CA THR A 85 17.64 -12.82 6.94
C THR A 85 18.43 -14.05 7.37
N GLY A 86 17.73 -15.13 7.74
CA GLY A 86 18.36 -16.38 8.16
C GLY A 86 19.36 -16.17 9.31
N PRO A 87 20.59 -16.72 9.22
CA PRO A 87 21.62 -16.55 10.25
C PRO A 87 21.98 -15.10 10.59
N ASN A 88 21.68 -14.14 9.71
CA ASN A 88 21.96 -12.71 9.90
C ASN A 88 20.77 -11.91 10.43
N SER A 89 19.66 -12.59 10.76
CA SER A 89 18.46 -11.92 11.27
C SER A 89 18.72 -11.16 12.58
N THR A 90 18.23 -9.91 12.62
CA THR A 90 18.15 -9.08 13.83
C THR A 90 17.51 -9.84 15.00
N TYR A 91 16.53 -10.70 14.71
CA TYR A 91 15.76 -11.43 15.73
C TYR A 91 16.50 -12.63 16.34
N ARG A 92 17.73 -12.94 15.89
CA ARG A 92 18.62 -13.93 16.52
C ARG A 92 19.49 -13.34 17.63
N SER A 93 19.50 -12.01 17.80
CA SER A 93 20.36 -11.30 18.76
C SER A 93 19.55 -10.47 19.75
N ALA A 94 19.66 -10.80 21.04
CA ALA A 94 19.00 -10.03 22.10
C ALA A 94 19.48 -8.57 22.15
N GLU A 95 20.76 -8.33 21.84
CA GLU A 95 21.35 -6.99 21.76
C GLU A 95 20.75 -6.21 20.60
N SER A 96 20.70 -6.79 19.41
CA SER A 96 20.17 -6.12 18.21
C SER A 96 18.66 -5.84 18.33
N ILE A 97 17.89 -6.76 18.94
CA ILE A 97 16.47 -6.49 19.26
C ILE A 97 16.36 -5.34 20.28
N THR A 98 17.26 -5.27 21.26
CA THR A 98 17.26 -4.20 22.26
C THR A 98 17.60 -2.85 21.63
N GLU A 99 18.54 -2.82 20.69
CA GLU A 99 18.83 -1.61 19.90
C GLU A 99 17.62 -1.16 19.07
N LEU A 100 16.90 -2.12 18.47
CA LEU A 100 15.73 -1.85 17.64
C LEU A 100 14.54 -1.26 18.42
N TYR A 101 14.25 -1.80 19.61
CA TYR A 101 13.06 -1.44 20.39
C TYR A 101 13.38 -0.65 21.67
N GLY A 102 14.65 -0.31 21.93
CA GLY A 102 15.11 0.26 23.21
C GLY A 102 14.96 -0.70 24.41
N ARG A 103 14.55 -1.95 24.16
CA ARG A 103 14.27 -3.01 25.14
C ARG A 103 14.20 -4.36 24.41
N LEU A 104 14.36 -5.47 25.13
CA LEU A 104 14.09 -6.80 24.60
C LEU A 104 12.60 -7.14 24.83
N PRO A 105 11.71 -7.10 23.83
CA PRO A 105 10.32 -7.47 24.04
C PRO A 105 10.22 -8.96 24.36
N GLN A 106 9.28 -9.31 25.23
CA GLN A 106 9.08 -10.68 25.68
C GLN A 106 8.83 -11.62 24.49
N SER A 107 9.39 -12.84 24.55
CA SER A 107 9.20 -13.90 23.55
C SER A 107 9.56 -13.55 22.10
N THR A 108 10.40 -12.51 21.90
CA THR A 108 10.77 -12.02 20.56
C THR A 108 12.10 -12.58 20.04
N LEU A 109 13.00 -12.97 20.94
CA LEU A 109 14.26 -13.62 20.56
C LEU A 109 13.98 -14.99 19.93
N ASN A 110 14.34 -15.16 18.67
CA ASN A 110 14.21 -16.41 17.94
C ASN A 110 15.58 -16.81 17.36
N PRO A 111 16.29 -17.79 17.97
CA PRO A 111 17.58 -18.26 17.48
C PRO A 111 17.54 -18.84 16.05
N ASN A 112 16.36 -19.17 15.54
CA ASN A 112 16.11 -19.74 14.22
C ASN A 112 15.35 -18.79 13.28
N ALA A 113 15.29 -17.47 13.58
CA ALA A 113 14.58 -16.52 12.74
C ALA A 113 15.10 -16.53 11.30
N GLU A 114 14.21 -16.76 10.34
CA GLU A 114 14.52 -16.65 8.91
C GLU A 114 14.13 -15.27 8.33
N TYR A 115 13.46 -14.45 9.13
CA TYR A 115 12.94 -13.14 8.76
C TYR A 115 13.85 -11.98 9.17
N CYS A 116 13.77 -10.86 8.45
CA CYS A 116 14.39 -9.59 8.84
C CYS A 116 13.41 -8.72 9.65
N ASP A 117 13.84 -7.50 10.01
CA ASP A 117 12.94 -6.46 10.50
C ASP A 117 12.59 -5.47 9.38
N GLN A 118 11.41 -4.86 9.44
CA GLN A 118 10.98 -3.84 8.48
C GLN A 118 11.95 -2.64 8.36
N THR A 119 12.72 -2.32 9.41
CA THR A 119 13.77 -1.27 9.33
C THR A 119 14.93 -1.65 8.41
N ASP A 120 15.12 -2.95 8.12
CA ASP A 120 16.14 -3.41 7.17
C ASP A 120 15.83 -2.99 5.73
N ILE A 121 14.55 -2.71 5.40
CA ILE A 121 14.17 -2.13 4.11
C ILE A 121 14.81 -0.76 3.90
N ALA A 122 14.86 0.09 4.94
CA ALA A 122 15.56 1.38 4.89
C ALA A 122 17.09 1.20 4.78
N ARG A 123 17.64 0.16 5.41
CA ARG A 123 19.08 -0.17 5.36
C ARG A 123 19.51 -0.59 3.97
N ILE A 124 18.73 -1.43 3.29
CA ILE A 124 18.98 -1.83 1.88
C ILE A 124 19.01 -0.61 0.97
N GLN A 125 18.03 0.28 1.09
CA GLN A 125 17.97 1.51 0.29
C GLN A 125 19.16 2.45 0.59
N SER A 126 19.52 2.61 1.87
CA SER A 126 20.68 3.41 2.27
C SER A 126 21.99 2.87 1.70
N ALA A 127 22.16 1.55 1.72
CA ALA A 127 23.32 0.89 1.13
C ALA A 127 23.35 1.05 -0.40
N ALA A 128 22.20 0.96 -1.06
CA ALA A 128 22.08 1.20 -2.50
C ALA A 128 22.48 2.64 -2.89
N LEU A 129 22.02 3.64 -2.15
CA LEU A 129 22.44 5.04 -2.32
C LEU A 129 23.96 5.19 -2.15
N THR A 130 24.50 4.59 -1.09
CA THR A 130 25.94 4.63 -0.78
C THR A 130 26.79 3.96 -1.85
N ALA A 131 26.28 2.88 -2.45
CA ALA A 131 26.91 2.16 -3.55
C ALA A 131 26.77 2.87 -4.91
N GLY A 132 26.00 3.97 -4.98
CA GLY A 132 25.80 4.74 -6.20
C GLY A 132 24.82 4.11 -7.19
N LYS A 133 23.88 3.27 -6.72
CA LYS A 133 22.76 2.77 -7.54
C LYS A 133 21.94 3.98 -8.00
N LYS A 134 21.77 4.15 -9.31
CA LYS A 134 21.11 5.31 -9.89
C LYS A 134 19.61 5.36 -9.61
N HIS A 135 18.95 4.20 -9.57
CA HIS A 135 17.51 4.15 -9.43
C HIS A 135 17.11 3.24 -8.29
N ILE A 136 16.27 3.74 -7.39
CA ILE A 136 15.77 2.99 -6.24
C ILE A 136 14.25 3.08 -6.22
N PHE A 137 13.59 1.93 -6.24
CA PHE A 137 12.14 1.81 -6.18
C PHE A 137 11.71 1.12 -4.88
N LEU A 138 10.75 1.71 -4.18
CA LEU A 138 10.02 1.09 -3.08
C LEU A 138 8.55 0.96 -3.47
N VAL A 139 8.09 -0.26 -3.73
CA VAL A 139 6.70 -0.55 -4.08
C VAL A 139 6.02 -1.17 -2.86
N VAL A 140 4.96 -0.52 -2.38
CA VAL A 140 4.22 -0.92 -1.18
C VAL A 140 2.78 -1.28 -1.56
N PHE A 141 2.38 -2.49 -1.23
CA PHE A 141 0.98 -2.92 -1.31
C PHE A 141 0.41 -2.87 0.12
N ASP A 142 -0.26 -1.77 0.49
CA ASP A 142 -0.74 -1.56 1.87
C ASP A 142 -1.65 -2.74 2.28
N GLY A 143 -1.37 -3.37 3.43
CA GLY A 143 -2.16 -4.50 3.92
C GLY A 143 -2.03 -5.84 3.15
N MET A 144 -1.13 -5.98 2.18
CA MET A 144 -0.95 -7.21 1.39
C MET A 144 -0.03 -8.24 2.08
N ASP A 145 -0.60 -9.06 2.96
CA ASP A 145 0.12 -10.24 3.47
C ASP A 145 0.22 -11.37 2.42
N TRP A 146 0.97 -12.42 2.76
CA TRP A 146 1.20 -13.57 1.87
C TRP A 146 -0.09 -14.27 1.42
N ILE A 147 -1.12 -14.31 2.26
CA ILE A 147 -2.40 -14.95 1.94
C ILE A 147 -3.17 -14.07 0.95
N THR A 148 -3.16 -12.76 1.13
CA THR A 148 -3.71 -11.80 0.16
C THR A 148 -2.99 -11.91 -1.19
N THR A 149 -1.65 -11.97 -1.19
CA THR A 149 -0.86 -12.22 -2.41
C THR A 149 -1.26 -13.52 -3.10
N ARG A 150 -1.44 -14.60 -2.33
CA ARG A 150 -1.86 -15.92 -2.85
C ARG A 150 -3.25 -15.89 -3.45
N ALA A 151 -4.21 -15.20 -2.83
CA ALA A 151 -5.55 -15.06 -3.37
C ALA A 151 -5.53 -14.40 -4.75
N ALA A 152 -4.75 -13.32 -4.92
CA ALA A 152 -4.61 -12.63 -6.19
C ALA A 152 -3.89 -13.48 -7.26
N SER A 153 -2.83 -14.19 -6.88
CA SER A 153 -2.15 -15.13 -7.77
C SER A 153 -3.08 -16.25 -8.26
N ILE A 154 -3.86 -16.87 -7.35
CA ILE A 154 -4.80 -17.94 -7.72
C ILE A 154 -5.76 -17.44 -8.80
N TYR A 155 -6.35 -16.27 -8.59
CA TYR A 155 -7.28 -15.68 -9.55
C TYR A 155 -6.60 -15.40 -10.89
N LYS A 156 -5.42 -14.77 -10.88
CA LYS A 156 -4.69 -14.37 -12.10
C LYS A 156 -4.20 -15.57 -12.91
N GLU A 157 -3.71 -16.61 -12.25
CA GLU A 157 -3.21 -17.84 -12.88
C GLU A 157 -4.33 -18.81 -13.26
N GLY A 158 -5.49 -18.71 -12.60
CA GLY A 158 -6.59 -19.67 -12.77
C GLY A 158 -6.31 -21.03 -12.13
N ALA A 159 -5.37 -21.11 -11.19
CA ALA A 159 -4.96 -22.34 -10.50
C ALA A 159 -4.34 -22.08 -9.12
N VAL A 160 -4.45 -23.07 -8.22
CA VAL A 160 -3.70 -23.06 -6.95
C VAL A 160 -2.29 -23.63 -7.19
N SER A 161 -1.35 -22.74 -7.49
CA SER A 161 -0.01 -23.13 -7.97
C SER A 161 1.05 -23.27 -6.87
N TYR A 162 0.78 -22.83 -5.64
CA TYR A 162 1.71 -22.94 -4.51
C TYR A 162 1.00 -22.89 -3.15
N ASP A 163 1.72 -23.35 -2.11
CA ASP A 163 1.28 -23.39 -0.71
C ASP A 163 2.33 -22.82 0.28
N ALA A 164 3.54 -22.50 -0.19
CA ALA A 164 4.61 -21.91 0.60
C ALA A 164 5.61 -21.12 -0.27
N GLY A 165 6.48 -20.34 0.38
CA GLY A 165 7.62 -19.68 -0.27
C GLY A 165 7.25 -18.43 -1.07
N ARG A 166 8.06 -18.12 -2.08
CA ARG A 166 7.93 -16.93 -2.94
C ARG A 166 6.59 -16.85 -3.67
N GLY A 167 6.00 -17.99 -3.98
CA GLY A 167 4.83 -18.08 -4.86
C GLY A 167 5.16 -17.83 -6.34
N THR A 168 4.11 -17.78 -7.16
CA THR A 168 4.14 -17.63 -8.63
C THR A 168 2.78 -17.12 -9.11
N GLY A 169 2.66 -16.54 -10.31
CA GLY A 169 1.39 -16.12 -10.93
C GLY A 169 1.22 -14.59 -11.03
N LEU A 170 1.76 -13.83 -10.08
CA LEU A 170 1.90 -12.37 -10.21
C LEU A 170 3.23 -12.02 -10.89
N HIS A 171 3.28 -10.89 -11.60
CA HIS A 171 4.49 -10.49 -12.33
C HIS A 171 5.69 -10.33 -11.40
N PHE A 172 5.53 -9.65 -10.27
CA PHE A 172 6.65 -9.50 -9.31
C PHE A 172 7.11 -10.83 -8.69
N GLN A 173 6.26 -11.86 -8.66
CA GLN A 173 6.65 -13.18 -8.18
C GLN A 173 7.55 -13.89 -9.21
N ASP A 174 7.16 -13.86 -10.48
CA ASP A 174 7.83 -14.63 -11.54
C ASP A 174 8.99 -13.90 -12.22
N TYR A 175 9.00 -12.56 -12.14
CA TYR A 175 10.04 -11.76 -12.76
C TYR A 175 11.41 -11.97 -12.08
N THR A 176 12.46 -12.15 -12.89
CA THR A 176 13.76 -12.65 -12.43
C THR A 176 14.85 -11.59 -12.35
N ALA A 177 14.66 -10.39 -12.91
CA ALA A 177 15.67 -9.32 -12.96
C ALA A 177 17.09 -9.83 -13.28
N ASN A 178 17.26 -10.59 -14.37
CA ASN A 178 18.52 -11.23 -14.75
C ASN A 178 19.13 -12.15 -13.68
N GLY A 179 18.30 -12.80 -12.87
CA GLY A 179 18.71 -13.70 -11.79
C GLY A 179 19.19 -12.98 -10.53
N THR A 180 18.88 -11.69 -10.37
CA THR A 180 19.29 -10.87 -9.21
C THR A 180 18.21 -10.74 -8.14
N THR A 181 17.11 -11.48 -8.27
CA THR A 181 15.99 -11.41 -7.33
C THR A 181 16.23 -12.20 -6.06
N GLN A 182 15.67 -11.70 -4.96
CA GLN A 182 15.64 -12.39 -3.69
C GLN A 182 14.23 -12.37 -3.10
N PHE A 183 14.01 -13.26 -2.14
CA PHE A 183 12.75 -13.38 -1.42
C PHE A 183 13.05 -13.60 0.06
N GLY A 184 12.31 -12.91 0.90
CA GLY A 184 12.35 -13.06 2.34
C GLY A 184 11.02 -12.62 2.94
N PHE A 185 11.01 -12.43 4.26
CA PHE A 185 9.85 -11.90 4.97
C PHE A 185 10.32 -11.17 6.22
N MET A 186 9.47 -10.29 6.74
CA MET A 186 9.84 -9.35 7.79
C MET A 186 8.80 -9.25 8.90
N VAL A 187 9.28 -8.87 10.09
CA VAL A 187 8.44 -8.40 11.19
C VAL A 187 8.16 -6.91 11.03
N THR A 188 6.89 -6.51 11.23
CA THR A 188 6.44 -5.13 11.01
C THR A 188 6.02 -4.42 12.29
N SER A 189 6.10 -5.06 13.46
CA SER A 189 5.57 -4.49 14.72
C SER A 189 6.16 -3.10 15.03
N PRO A 190 5.36 -2.17 15.58
CA PRO A 190 5.78 -0.81 15.89
C PRO A 190 6.66 -0.81 17.14
N TYR A 191 7.23 0.34 17.52
CA TYR A 191 7.86 0.48 18.83
C TYR A 191 6.83 0.28 19.94
N VAL A 192 5.67 0.91 19.83
CA VAL A 192 4.57 0.88 20.80
C VAL A 192 3.26 1.19 20.07
N ASP A 193 2.13 0.73 20.62
CA ASP A 193 0.82 0.94 20.01
C ASP A 193 0.37 2.40 20.17
N GLU A 194 0.32 2.91 21.41
CA GLU A 194 -0.31 4.20 21.69
C GLU A 194 0.70 5.28 22.11
N ALA A 195 0.40 6.52 21.73
CA ALA A 195 1.07 7.71 22.22
C ALA A 195 0.07 8.86 22.42
N GLN A 196 0.33 9.71 23.40
CA GLN A 196 -0.38 10.98 23.55
C GLN A 196 0.29 12.02 22.66
N VAL A 197 -0.47 12.59 21.72
CA VAL A 197 0.06 13.54 20.73
C VAL A 197 -0.63 14.90 20.83
N ASN A 198 0.12 15.95 20.52
CA ASN A 198 -0.41 17.28 20.27
C ASN A 198 0.05 17.72 18.88
N VAL A 199 -0.89 17.74 17.93
CA VAL A 199 -0.63 18.06 16.52
C VAL A 199 -0.20 19.52 16.35
N ASP A 200 -0.83 20.47 17.05
CA ASP A 200 -0.47 21.90 16.94
C ASP A 200 0.95 22.20 17.44
N GLN A 201 1.40 21.46 18.45
CA GLN A 201 2.70 21.65 19.07
C GLN A 201 3.76 20.67 18.54
N GLN A 202 3.36 19.68 17.75
CA GLN A 202 4.18 18.57 17.29
C GLN A 202 4.96 17.90 18.44
N THR A 203 4.23 17.54 19.50
CA THR A 203 4.80 16.80 20.64
C THR A 203 4.12 15.44 20.81
N ALA A 204 4.88 14.44 21.26
CA ALA A 204 4.38 13.10 21.51
C ALA A 204 4.95 12.52 22.81
N VAL A 205 4.16 11.69 23.48
CA VAL A 205 4.60 10.88 24.63
C VAL A 205 4.09 9.46 24.44
N SER A 206 5.00 8.55 24.10
CA SER A 206 4.70 7.10 23.98
C SER A 206 4.14 6.53 25.28
N ASP A 207 3.02 5.78 25.21
CA ASP A 207 2.47 5.06 26.35
C ASP A 207 3.05 3.66 26.44
N LEU A 208 4.12 3.51 27.22
CA LEU A 208 4.79 2.23 27.47
C LEU A 208 3.93 1.22 28.27
N ASN A 209 2.73 1.60 28.73
CA ASN A 209 1.77 0.66 29.32
C ASN A 209 0.83 0.05 28.29
N SER A 210 0.78 0.61 27.06
CA SER A 210 0.04 0.05 25.94
C SER A 210 0.74 -1.20 25.37
N ALA A 211 0.20 -1.78 24.29
CA ALA A 211 0.84 -2.92 23.65
C ALA A 211 2.21 -2.51 23.08
N LEU A 212 3.22 -3.34 23.32
CA LEU A 212 4.59 -3.09 22.88
C LEU A 212 4.89 -3.85 21.58
N GLY A 213 5.90 -3.41 20.84
CA GLY A 213 6.41 -4.13 19.68
C GLY A 213 6.99 -5.51 19.98
N GLY A 214 7.34 -6.21 18.90
CA GLY A 214 7.97 -7.52 18.91
C GLY A 214 7.09 -8.59 18.27
N TYR A 215 7.70 -9.74 18.02
CA TYR A 215 7.04 -10.86 17.33
C TYR A 215 7.33 -12.19 18.02
N TRP A 216 6.27 -12.87 18.47
CA TRP A 216 6.35 -14.18 19.12
C TRP A 216 6.07 -15.28 18.11
N PHE A 217 7.15 -15.77 17.51
CA PHE A 217 7.12 -16.77 16.44
C PHE A 217 6.42 -18.09 16.83
N GLU A 218 6.56 -18.56 18.08
CA GLU A 218 5.88 -19.80 18.52
C GLU A 218 4.34 -19.69 18.45
N ARG A 219 3.81 -18.46 18.46
CA ARG A 219 2.38 -18.16 18.32
C ARG A 219 2.00 -17.72 16.92
N GLY A 220 2.75 -16.76 16.38
CA GLY A 220 2.48 -16.15 15.09
C GLY A 220 2.86 -17.02 13.88
N GLY A 221 3.70 -18.04 14.08
CA GLY A 221 4.32 -18.84 13.03
C GLY A 221 5.75 -18.36 12.68
N ASP A 222 6.59 -19.27 12.20
CA ASP A 222 7.96 -18.94 11.75
C ASP A 222 8.03 -18.47 10.29
N ALA A 223 6.92 -18.56 9.55
CA ALA A 223 6.82 -18.10 8.16
C ALA A 223 5.39 -17.65 7.83
N PRO A 224 5.20 -16.74 6.85
CA PRO A 224 3.89 -16.16 6.52
C PRO A 224 2.79 -17.17 6.12
N TRP A 225 3.17 -18.30 5.55
CA TRP A 225 2.25 -19.36 5.09
C TRP A 225 1.96 -20.42 6.15
N ILE A 226 2.63 -20.37 7.32
CA ILE A 226 2.38 -21.29 8.42
C ILE A 226 1.19 -20.78 9.22
N ALA A 227 0.20 -21.64 9.44
CA ALA A 227 -0.93 -21.32 10.31
C ALA A 227 -0.41 -21.01 11.73
N PRO A 228 -0.83 -19.89 12.35
CA PRO A 228 -0.41 -19.55 13.71
C PRO A 228 -0.95 -20.58 14.71
N SER A 229 -0.17 -20.90 15.73
CA SER A 229 -0.64 -21.75 16.84
C SER A 229 -1.64 -21.02 17.73
N ASP A 230 -1.57 -19.69 17.75
CA ASP A 230 -2.55 -18.79 18.35
C ASP A 230 -2.94 -17.69 17.36
N PRO A 231 -4.04 -17.87 16.60
CA PRO A 231 -4.49 -16.86 15.63
C PRO A 231 -4.92 -15.54 16.28
N THR A 232 -5.26 -15.54 17.58
CA THR A 232 -5.69 -14.32 18.28
C THR A 232 -4.50 -13.45 18.70
N TYR A 233 -3.30 -14.01 18.78
CA TYR A 233 -2.07 -13.25 19.03
C TYR A 233 -1.78 -12.26 17.90
N LEU A 234 -1.94 -12.68 16.63
CA LEU A 234 -1.62 -11.83 15.46
C LEU A 234 -2.46 -10.56 15.39
N ILE A 235 -3.61 -10.53 16.06
CA ILE A 235 -4.52 -9.38 16.11
C ILE A 235 -4.39 -8.61 17.43
N GLY A 236 -3.24 -8.74 18.09
CA GLY A 236 -2.89 -7.98 19.28
C GLY A 236 -3.82 -8.24 20.47
N LYS A 237 -4.41 -9.44 20.60
CA LYS A 237 -5.17 -9.82 21.81
C LYS A 237 -4.23 -10.38 22.87
N LYS A 238 -4.41 -9.91 24.10
CA LYS A 238 -3.81 -10.53 25.29
C LYS A 238 -4.48 -11.89 25.51
N THR A 239 -3.69 -12.95 25.66
CA THR A 239 -4.20 -14.24 26.12
C THR A 239 -3.73 -14.53 27.54
N GLU A 240 -4.36 -15.50 28.22
CA GLU A 240 -3.93 -15.92 29.56
C GLU A 240 -2.48 -16.45 29.58
N ALA A 241 -1.94 -16.86 28.42
CA ALA A 241 -0.68 -17.56 28.29
C ALA A 241 0.49 -16.70 27.74
N GLY A 242 0.35 -15.37 27.59
CA GLY A 242 1.52 -14.49 27.34
C GLY A 242 1.22 -13.05 26.89
N PRO A 243 2.24 -12.30 26.41
CA PRO A 243 2.15 -10.86 26.19
C PRO A 243 1.20 -10.48 25.06
N ARG A 244 0.64 -9.28 25.17
CA ARG A 244 -0.03 -8.56 24.08
C ARG A 244 1.04 -7.79 23.31
N GLN A 245 1.33 -8.18 22.08
CA GLN A 245 2.20 -7.41 21.18
C GLN A 245 1.35 -6.64 20.17
N ALA A 246 1.78 -5.42 19.87
CA ALA A 246 1.10 -4.54 18.94
C ALA A 246 1.29 -5.03 17.50
N TYR A 247 0.23 -4.95 16.71
CA TYR A 247 0.37 -4.83 15.26
C TYR A 247 0.55 -3.35 14.90
N THR A 248 1.24 -3.12 13.80
CA THR A 248 1.57 -1.77 13.33
C THR A 248 0.40 -1.17 12.55
N ASP A 249 0.33 0.16 12.50
CA ASP A 249 -0.42 0.88 11.49
C ASP A 249 0.48 1.26 10.30
N SER A 250 -0.12 1.72 9.19
CA SER A 250 0.62 2.14 7.99
C SER A 250 1.64 3.25 8.24
N ALA A 251 1.40 4.15 9.22
CA ALA A 251 2.30 5.27 9.50
C ALA A 251 3.62 4.83 10.12
N SER A 252 3.55 4.06 11.19
CA SER A 252 4.73 3.56 11.89
C SER A 252 5.53 2.54 11.07
N SER A 253 4.85 1.74 10.26
CA SER A 253 5.46 0.77 9.36
C SER A 253 6.13 1.42 8.15
N ALA A 254 5.46 2.37 7.50
CA ALA A 254 6.07 3.15 6.42
C ALA A 254 7.27 3.95 6.94
N THR A 255 7.18 4.56 8.14
CA THR A 255 8.32 5.20 8.82
C THR A 255 9.48 4.21 9.05
N SER A 256 9.19 2.95 9.37
CA SER A 256 10.23 1.92 9.50
C SER A 256 10.94 1.67 8.17
N MET A 257 10.20 1.61 7.06
CA MET A 257 10.76 1.38 5.71
C MET A 257 11.48 2.60 5.13
N THR A 258 11.10 3.82 5.50
CA THR A 258 11.63 5.07 4.92
C THR A 258 12.59 5.82 5.84
N ALA A 259 12.58 5.61 7.16
CA ALA A 259 13.47 6.27 8.12
C ALA A 259 14.33 5.27 8.93
N GLY A 260 14.05 3.96 8.83
CA GLY A 260 14.90 2.92 9.45
C GLY A 260 14.81 2.86 10.96
N ILE A 261 13.69 3.32 11.55
CA ILE A 261 13.45 3.33 12.99
C ILE A 261 12.07 2.76 13.32
N LYS A 262 11.94 2.19 14.53
CA LYS A 262 10.62 1.87 15.11
C LYS A 262 10.06 3.10 15.82
N THR A 263 8.75 3.32 15.69
CA THR A 263 8.03 4.43 16.33
C THR A 263 6.63 4.00 16.78
N PHE A 264 5.84 4.90 17.37
CA PHE A 264 4.46 4.61 17.79
C PHE A 264 3.48 4.61 16.61
N ASN A 265 2.35 3.88 16.70
CA ASN A 265 1.34 3.93 15.64
C ASN A 265 0.84 5.37 15.42
N ALA A 266 0.54 5.73 14.18
CA ALA A 266 0.21 7.08 13.70
C ALA A 266 1.39 8.05 13.51
N ALA A 267 2.61 7.73 13.95
CA ALA A 267 3.78 8.58 13.72
C ALA A 267 4.23 8.57 12.25
N ILE A 268 4.52 9.76 11.69
CA ILE A 268 5.11 9.93 10.36
C ILE A 268 6.52 10.52 10.54
N ASN A 269 7.54 9.69 10.33
CA ASN A 269 8.96 10.08 10.39
C ASN A 269 9.38 10.84 11.66
N VAL A 270 8.76 10.50 12.79
CA VAL A 270 9.23 10.91 14.11
C VAL A 270 9.61 9.68 14.92
N ASP A 271 10.60 9.82 15.79
CA ASP A 271 10.96 8.75 16.72
C ASP A 271 9.89 8.56 17.81
N HIS A 272 10.12 7.58 18.69
CA HIS A 272 9.17 7.26 19.77
C HIS A 272 8.97 8.41 20.79
N SER A 273 9.75 9.48 20.73
CA SER A 273 9.62 10.69 21.55
C SER A 273 8.98 11.86 20.79
N GLY A 274 8.66 11.69 19.50
CA GLY A 274 8.08 12.74 18.65
C GLY A 274 9.13 13.61 17.96
N GLU A 275 10.42 13.28 18.06
CA GLU A 275 11.47 14.05 17.39
C GLU A 275 11.59 13.62 15.92
N ARG A 276 11.75 14.60 15.03
CA ARG A 276 11.83 14.38 13.58
C ARG A 276 13.05 13.55 13.19
N VAL A 277 12.85 12.58 12.31
CA VAL A 277 13.89 11.68 11.80
C VAL A 277 14.00 11.80 10.29
N ARG A 278 15.23 11.91 9.82
CA ARG A 278 15.55 11.97 8.40
C ARG A 278 15.16 10.67 7.70
N THR A 279 14.57 10.79 6.51
CA THR A 279 14.23 9.65 5.64
C THR A 279 15.29 9.34 4.58
N ILE A 280 15.15 8.19 3.92
CA ILE A 280 15.91 7.81 2.73
C ILE A 280 15.75 8.86 1.62
N ALA A 281 14.54 9.36 1.40
CA ALA A 281 14.29 10.36 0.36
C ALA A 281 15.02 11.68 0.62
N HIS A 282 15.10 12.16 1.87
CA HIS A 282 15.93 13.31 2.21
C HIS A 282 17.41 13.06 1.88
N THR A 283 17.91 11.88 2.24
CA THR A 283 19.30 11.50 1.97
C THR A 283 19.57 11.41 0.46
N ALA A 284 18.66 10.79 -0.29
CA ALA A 284 18.74 10.70 -1.75
C ALA A 284 18.73 12.09 -2.39
N GLN A 285 17.86 12.99 -1.94
CA GLN A 285 17.78 14.35 -2.47
C GLN A 285 19.07 15.16 -2.21
N GLU A 286 19.67 15.04 -1.02
CA GLU A 286 20.97 15.64 -0.71
C GLU A 286 22.10 15.10 -1.61
N LEU A 287 21.98 13.86 -2.07
CA LEU A 287 22.89 13.23 -3.05
C LEU A 287 22.55 13.60 -4.51
N GLY A 288 21.55 14.44 -4.74
CA GLY A 288 21.15 14.92 -6.06
C GLY A 288 20.16 14.02 -6.80
N TYR A 289 19.51 13.08 -6.11
CA TYR A 289 18.46 12.23 -6.68
C TYR A 289 17.16 13.02 -6.80
N ARG A 290 16.38 12.73 -7.84
CA ARG A 290 14.97 13.12 -7.91
C ARG A 290 14.12 12.24 -7.00
N ILE A 291 13.07 12.81 -6.40
CA ILE A 291 12.17 12.07 -5.49
C ILE A 291 10.77 12.00 -6.10
N GLY A 292 10.25 10.79 -6.31
CA GLY A 292 8.89 10.55 -6.81
C GLY A 292 8.01 9.78 -5.84
N VAL A 293 6.74 10.14 -5.78
CA VAL A 293 5.71 9.47 -4.97
C VAL A 293 4.45 9.30 -5.80
N VAL A 294 3.97 8.06 -5.90
CA VAL A 294 2.74 7.69 -6.58
C VAL A 294 1.88 6.81 -5.66
N THR A 295 0.59 7.08 -5.57
CA THR A 295 -0.34 6.30 -4.72
C THR A 295 -1.75 6.21 -5.31
N SER A 296 -2.46 5.11 -5.07
CA SER A 296 -3.88 4.96 -5.40
C SER A 296 -4.85 5.60 -4.37
N VAL A 297 -4.34 6.02 -3.21
CA VAL A 297 -5.11 6.61 -2.10
C VAL A 297 -4.72 8.09 -1.91
N PRO A 298 -5.27 8.84 -0.94
CA PRO A 298 -4.93 10.25 -0.80
C PRO A 298 -3.43 10.52 -0.72
N ILE A 299 -2.98 11.60 -1.37
CA ILE A 299 -1.55 12.00 -1.44
C ILE A 299 -0.86 12.16 -0.07
N SER A 300 -1.61 12.45 0.99
CA SER A 300 -1.13 12.53 2.38
C SER A 300 -1.51 11.34 3.24
N HIS A 301 -1.95 10.24 2.64
CA HIS A 301 -2.05 8.97 3.35
C HIS A 301 -0.70 8.60 3.96
N ALA A 302 -0.71 7.72 4.96
CA ALA A 302 0.46 7.46 5.80
C ALA A 302 1.69 7.02 5.00
N THR A 303 1.54 6.07 4.09
CA THR A 303 2.65 5.54 3.27
C THR A 303 3.30 6.59 2.37
N PRO A 304 2.57 7.36 1.54
CA PRO A 304 3.18 8.40 0.72
C PRO A 304 3.75 9.53 1.58
N ALA A 305 3.06 9.93 2.66
CA ALA A 305 3.54 10.93 3.59
C ALA A 305 4.87 10.54 4.24
N ALA A 306 5.01 9.27 4.67
CA ALA A 306 6.23 8.74 5.27
C ALA A 306 7.45 8.74 4.35
N THR A 307 7.28 9.00 3.04
CA THR A 307 8.44 9.27 2.17
C THR A 307 9.25 10.47 2.66
N TYR A 308 8.57 11.53 3.11
CA TYR A 308 9.19 12.85 3.18
C TYR A 308 8.68 13.74 4.32
N ALA A 309 7.39 13.70 4.63
CA ALA A 309 6.78 14.57 5.62
C ALA A 309 7.16 14.17 7.04
N HIS A 310 6.97 15.08 8.00
CA HIS A 310 7.09 14.75 9.42
C HIS A 310 5.84 15.17 10.16
N ASN A 311 5.26 14.28 10.96
CA ASN A 311 4.17 14.65 11.86
C ASN A 311 4.03 13.62 12.99
N VAL A 312 3.68 14.10 14.18
CA VAL A 312 3.31 13.20 15.29
C VAL A 312 1.99 12.46 15.06
N SER A 313 1.21 12.83 14.03
CA SER A 313 -0.05 12.20 13.68
C SER A 313 -0.22 12.10 12.17
N ARG A 314 -0.55 10.90 11.68
CA ARG A 314 -0.95 10.63 10.28
C ARG A 314 -2.24 11.32 9.86
N ASN A 315 -3.00 11.86 10.81
CA ASN A 315 -4.29 12.50 10.52
C ASN A 315 -4.15 13.97 10.10
N ASP A 316 -2.94 14.55 10.14
CA ASP A 316 -2.70 15.95 9.77
C ASP A 316 -2.51 16.15 8.26
N TYR A 317 -3.53 15.77 7.49
CA TYR A 317 -3.44 15.56 6.05
C TYR A 317 -2.93 16.77 5.24
N GLN A 318 -3.45 17.97 5.51
CA GLN A 318 -3.06 19.16 4.76
C GLN A 318 -1.59 19.52 4.99
N ASP A 319 -1.09 19.38 6.22
CA ASP A 319 0.30 19.69 6.53
C ASP A 319 1.29 18.60 6.11
N LEU A 320 0.87 17.33 6.13
CA LEU A 320 1.61 16.26 5.49
C LEU A 320 1.77 16.53 3.99
N THR A 321 0.71 16.98 3.30
CA THR A 321 0.81 17.39 1.90
C THR A 321 1.68 18.63 1.71
N ASN A 322 1.59 19.63 2.60
CA ASN A 322 2.42 20.82 2.53
C ASN A 322 3.92 20.46 2.60
N ASP A 323 4.31 19.55 3.50
CA ASP A 323 5.68 19.03 3.58
C ASP A 323 6.13 18.36 2.27
N LEU A 324 5.28 17.48 1.70
CA LEU A 324 5.55 16.80 0.43
C LEU A 324 5.75 17.80 -0.72
N LEU A 325 5.08 18.94 -0.71
CA LEU A 325 5.15 19.98 -1.75
C LEU A 325 6.21 21.07 -1.48
N GLY A 326 6.86 21.02 -0.31
CA GLY A 326 7.82 22.03 0.14
C GLY A 326 7.17 23.37 0.49
N LEU A 327 5.96 23.32 1.03
CA LEU A 327 5.26 24.46 1.62
C LEU A 327 5.43 24.43 3.17
N PRO A 328 5.24 25.56 3.86
CA PRO A 328 5.24 25.56 5.33
C PRO A 328 4.15 24.64 5.88
N SER A 329 4.52 23.86 6.89
CA SER A 329 3.63 23.01 7.69
C SER A 329 3.79 23.32 9.19
N VAL A 330 2.95 22.74 10.04
CA VAL A 330 3.11 22.82 11.51
C VAL A 330 4.45 22.25 11.99
N SER A 331 4.98 21.23 11.31
CA SER A 331 6.29 20.63 11.62
C SER A 331 7.46 21.50 11.12
N HIS A 332 7.27 22.23 10.02
CA HIS A 332 8.30 23.04 9.37
C HIS A 332 7.82 24.47 9.04
N PRO A 333 7.43 25.28 10.05
CA PRO A 333 6.74 26.55 9.81
C PRO A 333 7.63 27.68 9.30
N LYS A 334 8.95 27.57 9.48
CA LYS A 334 9.93 28.62 9.13
C LYS A 334 10.84 28.24 7.97
N ASN A 335 11.27 26.98 7.95
CA ASN A 335 12.15 26.42 6.93
C ASN A 335 11.42 25.21 6.34
N PRO A 336 10.52 25.43 5.37
CA PRO A 336 9.84 24.33 4.68
C PRO A 336 10.86 23.33 4.13
N LEU A 337 10.45 22.07 4.03
CA LEU A 337 11.22 21.07 3.32
C LEU A 337 11.32 21.44 1.83
N GLU A 338 12.27 20.83 1.12
CA GLU A 338 12.46 21.08 -0.31
C GLU A 338 11.27 20.59 -1.16
N GLY A 339 10.47 19.66 -0.66
CA GLY A 339 9.40 18.95 -1.38
C GLY A 339 9.93 17.90 -2.36
N VAL A 340 9.06 16.98 -2.79
CA VAL A 340 9.36 15.93 -3.77
C VAL A 340 9.29 16.47 -5.21
N ASP A 341 9.94 15.83 -6.17
CA ASP A 341 9.92 16.25 -7.58
C ASP A 341 8.66 15.80 -8.32
N VAL A 342 8.09 14.67 -7.91
CA VAL A 342 6.81 14.17 -8.44
C VAL A 342 5.93 13.70 -7.28
N LEU A 343 4.69 14.21 -7.21
CA LEU A 343 3.66 13.71 -6.31
C LEU A 343 2.38 13.47 -7.11
N ILE A 344 1.95 12.22 -7.20
CA ILE A 344 0.72 11.83 -7.91
C ILE A 344 -0.10 10.95 -6.98
N GLY A 345 -1.38 11.28 -6.80
CA GLY A 345 -2.27 10.42 -6.05
C GLY A 345 -3.70 10.91 -5.99
N ALA A 346 -4.46 10.33 -5.06
CA ALA A 346 -5.87 10.61 -4.92
C ALA A 346 -6.18 11.70 -3.86
N GLY A 347 -7.46 11.86 -3.49
CA GLY A 347 -7.96 12.82 -2.51
C GLY A 347 -8.73 14.01 -3.09
N TYR A 348 -8.81 14.11 -4.42
CA TYR A 348 -9.53 15.17 -5.11
C TYR A 348 -11.03 15.17 -4.76
N GLY A 349 -11.63 16.36 -4.68
CA GLY A 349 -13.09 16.52 -4.52
C GLY A 349 -13.65 16.22 -3.12
N VAL A 350 -12.84 15.78 -2.16
CA VAL A 350 -13.30 15.45 -0.81
C VAL A 350 -13.22 16.67 0.10
N SER A 351 -14.36 17.27 0.41
CA SER A 351 -14.44 18.48 1.23
C SER A 351 -14.81 18.21 2.70
N ARG A 352 -14.23 18.98 3.63
CA ARG A 352 -14.56 19.00 5.05
C ARG A 352 -14.65 20.43 5.55
N ASP A 353 -15.71 20.71 6.33
CA ASP A 353 -15.87 22.02 7.00
C ASP A 353 -15.02 22.13 8.27
N LEU A 354 -14.74 20.98 8.89
CA LEU A 354 -13.93 20.83 10.10
C LEU A 354 -13.26 19.46 10.09
N ASP A 355 -12.00 19.42 10.50
CA ASP A 355 -11.28 18.18 10.77
C ASP A 355 -10.40 18.33 12.01
N SER A 356 -10.88 17.87 13.16
CA SER A 356 -10.13 18.00 14.42
C SER A 356 -8.85 17.15 14.47
N GLY A 357 -8.69 16.19 13.55
CA GLY A 357 -7.46 15.41 13.44
C GLY A 357 -6.27 16.22 12.88
N GLN A 358 -6.55 17.33 12.20
CA GLN A 358 -5.58 18.19 11.52
C GLN A 358 -5.19 19.44 12.32
N GLY A 359 -5.50 19.47 13.61
CA GLY A 359 -5.18 20.61 14.47
C GLY A 359 -5.97 21.89 14.14
N GLN A 360 -5.48 23.02 14.63
CA GLN A 360 -6.14 24.33 14.55
C GLN A 360 -5.89 25.05 13.22
N ASN A 361 -4.90 24.62 12.45
CA ASN A 361 -4.53 25.23 11.17
C ASN A 361 -5.18 24.57 9.96
N PHE A 362 -6.06 23.58 10.15
CA PHE A 362 -6.92 23.05 9.10
C PHE A 362 -7.68 24.17 8.39
N VAL A 363 -7.62 24.14 7.06
CA VAL A 363 -8.35 25.07 6.19
C VAL A 363 -9.60 24.37 5.64
N PRO A 364 -10.82 24.85 5.93
CA PRO A 364 -12.04 24.30 5.35
C PRO A 364 -12.00 24.28 3.82
N GLY A 365 -12.51 23.20 3.22
CA GLY A 365 -12.36 22.91 1.79
C GLY A 365 -11.90 21.48 1.61
N ASN A 366 -11.01 21.21 0.65
CA ASN A 366 -10.53 19.85 0.43
C ASN A 366 -9.73 19.33 1.65
N ALA A 367 -10.06 18.10 2.07
CA ALA A 367 -9.55 17.48 3.29
C ALA A 367 -8.03 17.22 3.28
N TYR A 368 -7.44 17.06 2.10
CA TYR A 368 -6.06 16.61 1.93
C TYR A 368 -5.12 17.70 1.45
N LEU A 369 -5.65 18.77 0.84
CA LEU A 369 -4.86 19.91 0.38
C LEU A 369 -5.73 21.17 0.27
N ALA A 370 -5.31 22.25 0.92
CA ALA A 370 -6.00 23.53 0.79
C ALA A 370 -5.89 24.09 -0.65
N GLU A 371 -6.97 24.70 -1.16
CA GLU A 371 -6.99 25.30 -2.51
C GLU A 371 -5.88 26.33 -2.71
N GLY A 372 -5.65 27.18 -1.70
CA GLY A 372 -4.56 28.16 -1.72
C GLY A 372 -3.15 27.56 -1.69
N SER A 373 -2.99 26.28 -1.36
CA SER A 373 -1.71 25.57 -1.51
C SER A 373 -1.46 25.14 -2.95
N ILE A 374 -2.51 24.73 -3.69
CA ILE A 374 -2.41 24.39 -5.12
C ILE A 374 -1.94 25.62 -5.92
N GLU A 375 -2.54 26.78 -5.68
CA GLU A 375 -2.13 28.01 -6.38
C GLU A 375 -0.65 28.39 -6.13
N LYS A 376 -0.12 28.12 -4.93
CA LYS A 376 1.28 28.43 -4.59
C LYS A 376 2.28 27.53 -5.31
N ILE A 377 1.90 26.29 -5.59
CA ILE A 377 2.80 25.32 -6.21
C ILE A 377 2.76 25.37 -7.74
N ASP A 378 1.69 25.88 -8.33
CA ASP A 378 1.48 25.89 -9.77
C ASP A 378 2.45 26.82 -10.51
N VAL A 379 3.18 26.29 -11.49
CA VAL A 379 4.09 27.04 -12.38
C VAL A 379 3.39 28.21 -13.08
N THR A 380 2.10 28.10 -13.40
CA THR A 380 1.34 29.20 -14.03
C THR A 380 1.14 30.40 -13.09
N LYS A 381 1.36 30.20 -11.80
CA LYS A 381 1.30 31.21 -10.73
C LYS A 381 2.65 31.53 -10.11
N GLY A 382 3.74 31.02 -10.69
CA GLY A 382 5.12 31.23 -10.22
C GLY A 382 5.62 30.18 -9.22
N GLY A 383 4.88 29.08 -9.05
CA GLY A 383 5.32 27.90 -8.31
C GLY A 383 6.28 27.01 -9.12
N ARG A 384 6.45 25.76 -8.67
CA ARG A 384 7.45 24.81 -9.21
C ARG A 384 6.85 23.59 -9.93
N TYR A 385 5.55 23.36 -9.77
CA TYR A 385 4.85 22.17 -10.22
C TYR A 385 3.95 22.48 -11.41
N VAL A 386 4.07 21.68 -12.46
CA VAL A 386 2.96 21.51 -13.40
C VAL A 386 1.86 20.76 -12.66
N VAL A 387 0.70 21.40 -12.54
CA VAL A 387 -0.45 20.84 -11.82
C VAL A 387 -1.40 20.17 -12.81
N SER A 388 -1.73 18.91 -12.56
CA SER A 388 -2.77 18.15 -13.26
C SER A 388 -3.78 17.65 -12.24
N THR A 389 -5.03 18.08 -12.36
CA THR A 389 -6.12 17.61 -11.51
C THR A 389 -7.18 16.92 -12.34
N ARG A 390 -7.97 16.05 -11.72
CA ARG A 390 -9.20 15.53 -12.34
C ARG A 390 -10.05 16.68 -12.89
N GLN A 391 -10.54 16.55 -14.13
CA GLN A 391 -11.39 17.55 -14.79
C GLN A 391 -12.58 16.89 -15.50
N GLU A 392 -13.74 17.52 -15.38
CA GLU A 392 -14.99 17.03 -15.97
C GLU A 392 -14.87 16.88 -17.50
N GLY A 393 -15.21 15.70 -18.00
CA GLY A 393 -15.23 15.35 -19.42
C GLY A 393 -13.84 15.26 -20.07
N LYS A 394 -12.77 15.07 -19.30
CA LYS A 394 -11.41 14.93 -19.79
C LYS A 394 -10.80 13.60 -19.40
N ASP A 395 -10.12 12.96 -20.33
CA ASP A 395 -9.35 11.75 -20.09
C ASP A 395 -8.21 12.04 -19.10
N GLY A 396 -8.30 11.44 -17.91
CA GLY A 396 -7.38 11.69 -16.79
C GLY A 396 -5.97 11.24 -17.09
N ALA A 397 -5.81 10.08 -17.75
CA ALA A 397 -4.51 9.52 -18.12
C ALA A 397 -3.82 10.39 -19.18
N ALA A 398 -4.54 10.80 -20.22
CA ALA A 398 -4.01 11.68 -21.25
C ALA A 398 -3.65 13.06 -20.67
N GLN A 399 -4.46 13.62 -19.76
CA GLN A 399 -4.14 14.86 -19.08
C GLN A 399 -2.85 14.76 -18.26
N LEU A 400 -2.74 13.73 -17.43
CA LEU A 400 -1.57 13.51 -16.59
C LEU A 400 -0.31 13.32 -17.42
N GLN A 401 -0.36 12.50 -18.47
CA GLN A 401 0.80 12.26 -19.33
C GLN A 401 1.22 13.50 -20.11
N ASN A 402 0.28 14.36 -20.52
CA ASN A 402 0.60 15.64 -21.15
C ASN A 402 1.27 16.61 -20.17
N ALA A 403 0.77 16.67 -18.93
CA ALA A 403 1.38 17.44 -17.85
C ALA A 403 2.80 16.93 -17.53
N ALA A 404 2.99 15.62 -17.47
CA ALA A 404 4.29 14.99 -17.27
C ALA A 404 5.30 15.36 -18.38
N LYS A 405 4.89 15.27 -19.64
CA LYS A 405 5.73 15.68 -20.79
C LYS A 405 6.09 17.16 -20.74
N HIS A 406 5.15 18.03 -20.35
CA HIS A 406 5.43 19.46 -20.19
C HIS A 406 6.41 19.71 -19.03
N ALA A 407 6.21 19.06 -17.88
CA ALA A 407 7.12 19.16 -16.75
C ALA A 407 8.55 18.70 -17.11
N ALA A 408 8.66 17.55 -17.77
CA ALA A 408 9.92 16.99 -18.26
C ALA A 408 10.62 17.94 -19.25
N ALA A 409 9.89 18.47 -20.23
CA ALA A 409 10.45 19.33 -21.27
C ALA A 409 10.97 20.68 -20.73
N GLU A 410 10.34 21.21 -19.68
CA GLU A 410 10.67 22.53 -19.12
C GLU A 410 11.47 22.45 -17.80
N GLY A 411 11.76 21.23 -17.32
CA GLY A 411 12.51 21.01 -16.08
C GLY A 411 11.73 21.39 -14.83
N HIS A 412 10.40 21.28 -14.87
CA HIS A 412 9.50 21.50 -13.74
C HIS A 412 9.21 20.22 -12.96
N ARG A 413 8.63 20.38 -11.78
CA ARG A 413 8.08 19.28 -10.97
C ARG A 413 6.67 18.93 -11.45
N LEU A 414 6.15 17.78 -11.03
CA LEU A 414 4.79 17.33 -11.39
C LEU A 414 3.95 17.10 -10.14
N PHE A 415 2.75 17.67 -10.12
CA PHE A 415 1.73 17.40 -9.12
C PHE A 415 0.45 16.87 -9.81
N GLY A 416 0.08 15.63 -9.52
CA GLY A 416 -1.13 14.99 -10.02
C GLY A 416 -2.13 14.72 -8.89
N PHE A 417 -3.35 15.27 -8.98
CA PHE A 417 -4.36 15.13 -7.93
C PHE A 417 -5.71 14.67 -8.48
N TYR A 418 -6.01 13.40 -8.22
CA TYR A 418 -7.12 12.65 -8.79
C TYR A 418 -7.99 12.04 -7.69
N GLY A 419 -8.95 11.19 -8.05
CA GLY A 419 -9.79 10.46 -7.12
C GLY A 419 -11.28 10.46 -7.49
N ALA A 420 -12.00 9.54 -6.85
CA ALA A 420 -13.46 9.46 -6.85
C ALA A 420 -14.03 9.89 -5.49
N GLU A 421 -15.36 9.76 -5.31
CA GLU A 421 -16.10 10.22 -4.12
C GLU A 421 -15.51 9.71 -2.79
N ALA A 422 -14.91 8.51 -2.78
CA ALA A 422 -14.33 7.89 -1.60
C ALA A 422 -12.87 8.31 -1.30
N ALA A 423 -12.35 9.34 -1.97
CA ALA A 423 -10.97 9.85 -1.84
C ALA A 423 -9.86 8.99 -2.46
N HIS A 424 -10.16 7.82 -3.01
CA HIS A 424 -9.21 6.93 -3.67
C HIS A 424 -9.52 6.78 -5.16
N LEU A 425 -8.64 6.12 -5.91
CA LEU A 425 -8.93 5.69 -7.27
C LEU A 425 -10.06 4.64 -7.28
N PRO A 426 -10.92 4.61 -8.32
CA PRO A 426 -11.93 3.55 -8.44
C PRO A 426 -11.32 2.16 -8.27
N TYR A 427 -11.92 1.30 -7.44
CA TYR A 427 -11.47 -0.08 -7.29
C TYR A 427 -11.52 -0.79 -8.64
N ARG A 428 -10.35 -1.18 -9.14
CA ARG A 428 -10.25 -2.21 -10.16
C ARG A 428 -10.68 -3.51 -9.48
N THR A 429 -11.88 -4.03 -9.76
CA THR A 429 -12.30 -5.38 -9.32
C THR A 429 -11.41 -6.45 -9.94
N ALA A 430 -11.49 -7.69 -9.46
CA ALA A 430 -10.59 -8.75 -9.93
C ALA A 430 -10.68 -8.95 -11.46
N ASP A 431 -11.90 -8.89 -12.00
CA ASP A 431 -12.21 -8.97 -13.43
C ASP A 431 -11.83 -7.72 -14.25
N GLY A 432 -11.36 -6.66 -13.58
CA GLY A 432 -10.98 -5.39 -14.19
C GLY A 432 -12.14 -4.51 -14.65
N GLN A 433 -13.39 -4.80 -14.24
CA GLN A 433 -14.58 -4.08 -14.73
C GLN A 433 -15.08 -2.96 -13.80
N TYR A 434 -14.40 -2.72 -12.68
CA TYR A 434 -14.72 -1.63 -11.73
C TYR A 434 -16.15 -1.70 -11.19
N ASN A 435 -16.61 -2.91 -10.87
CA ASN A 435 -17.98 -3.17 -10.43
C ASN A 435 -18.01 -3.75 -9.01
N PRO A 436 -17.56 -3.00 -7.98
CA PRO A 436 -17.42 -3.55 -6.65
C PRO A 436 -18.77 -4.01 -6.08
N THR A 437 -18.70 -4.97 -5.16
CA THR A 437 -19.85 -5.38 -4.34
C THR A 437 -19.62 -5.03 -2.86
N GLN A 438 -20.60 -5.30 -2.01
CA GLN A 438 -20.54 -4.99 -0.60
C GLN A 438 -19.48 -5.80 0.15
N GLY A 439 -18.85 -5.18 1.13
CA GLY A 439 -18.12 -5.82 2.23
C GLY A 439 -18.79 -5.59 3.59
N ARG A 440 -17.99 -5.42 4.65
CA ARG A 440 -18.44 -5.14 6.03
C ARG A 440 -19.29 -3.88 6.14
N LYS A 441 -18.99 -2.85 5.33
CA LYS A 441 -19.71 -1.57 5.29
C LYS A 441 -21.14 -1.73 4.77
N LYS A 442 -21.49 -2.89 4.17
CA LYS A 442 -22.82 -3.20 3.59
C LYS A 442 -23.28 -2.23 2.50
N THR A 443 -22.34 -1.50 1.93
CA THR A 443 -22.53 -0.60 0.79
C THR A 443 -21.47 -0.94 -0.22
N ALA A 444 -21.86 -1.04 -1.48
CA ALA A 444 -20.93 -1.11 -2.60
C ALA A 444 -20.71 0.30 -3.14
N GLU A 445 -19.48 0.62 -3.51
CA GLU A 445 -19.21 1.79 -4.34
C GLU A 445 -19.79 1.58 -5.74
N SER A 446 -20.01 2.67 -6.46
CA SER A 446 -20.47 2.64 -7.84
C SER A 446 -19.79 3.77 -8.57
N TYR A 447 -19.23 3.47 -9.73
CA TYR A 447 -18.46 4.44 -10.50
C TYR A 447 -19.24 4.86 -11.74
N SER A 448 -19.32 6.17 -11.96
CA SER A 448 -19.81 6.71 -13.23
C SER A 448 -18.75 6.56 -14.32
N THR A 449 -19.14 6.71 -15.58
CA THR A 449 -18.18 6.80 -16.70
C THR A 449 -17.14 7.89 -16.44
N ALA A 450 -17.54 9.02 -15.85
CA ALA A 450 -16.64 10.10 -15.48
C ALA A 450 -15.60 9.66 -14.42
N ASP A 451 -16.00 8.87 -13.42
CA ASP A 451 -15.05 8.38 -12.42
C ASP A 451 -14.00 7.44 -13.03
N LEU A 452 -14.37 6.67 -14.05
CA LEU A 452 -13.46 5.75 -14.73
C LEU A 452 -12.57 6.45 -15.77
N GLU A 453 -13.10 7.40 -16.53
CA GLU A 453 -12.37 8.06 -17.63
C GLU A 453 -11.54 9.27 -17.16
N GLU A 454 -11.95 9.97 -16.10
CA GLU A 454 -11.27 11.19 -15.62
C GLU A 454 -10.17 10.91 -14.59
N ASN A 455 -9.98 9.64 -14.23
CA ASN A 455 -8.90 9.18 -13.37
C ASN A 455 -7.89 8.36 -14.17
N ALA A 456 -6.61 8.54 -13.87
CA ALA A 456 -5.57 7.64 -14.34
C ALA A 456 -5.50 6.39 -13.44
N THR A 457 -5.15 5.25 -14.02
CA THR A 457 -4.80 4.03 -13.26
C THR A 457 -3.46 4.19 -12.55
N LEU A 458 -3.19 3.34 -11.55
CA LEU A 458 -1.90 3.37 -10.84
C LEU A 458 -0.70 3.12 -11.77
N ALA A 459 -0.87 2.26 -12.79
CA ALA A 459 0.13 2.01 -13.81
C ALA A 459 0.40 3.25 -14.68
N GLU A 460 -0.64 3.96 -15.12
CA GLU A 460 -0.50 5.21 -15.90
C GLU A 460 0.10 6.35 -15.08
N MET A 461 -0.25 6.45 -13.79
CA MET A 461 0.39 7.38 -12.86
C MET A 461 1.88 7.08 -12.70
N THR A 462 2.24 5.80 -12.57
CA THR A 462 3.63 5.33 -12.48
C THR A 462 4.41 5.70 -13.75
N GLN A 463 3.83 5.48 -14.93
CA GLN A 463 4.45 5.84 -16.21
C GLN A 463 4.65 7.36 -16.35
N SER A 464 3.68 8.16 -15.88
CA SER A 464 3.76 9.62 -15.90
C SER A 464 4.84 10.14 -14.96
N ALA A 465 4.99 9.54 -13.78
CA ALA A 465 6.06 9.89 -12.86
C ALA A 465 7.45 9.59 -13.44
N LEU A 466 7.63 8.40 -14.03
CA LEU A 466 8.89 8.01 -14.69
C LEU A 466 9.27 8.98 -15.82
N THR A 467 8.29 9.44 -16.62
CA THR A 467 8.49 10.45 -17.68
C THR A 467 9.17 11.72 -17.16
N VAL A 468 8.87 12.14 -15.93
CA VAL A 468 9.47 13.34 -15.32
C VAL A 468 10.80 13.03 -14.66
N LEU A 469 10.88 11.92 -13.90
CA LEU A 469 12.06 11.56 -13.13
C LEU A 469 13.26 11.23 -14.02
N GLU A 470 13.04 10.67 -15.21
CA GLU A 470 14.10 10.30 -16.15
C GLU A 470 14.63 11.47 -17.00
N ALA A 471 13.88 12.56 -17.06
CA ALA A 471 14.00 13.58 -18.11
C ALA A 471 15.38 14.25 -18.21
N ASP A 472 16.07 14.42 -17.08
CA ASP A 472 17.39 15.07 -17.01
C ASP A 472 18.56 14.09 -16.80
N GLY A 473 18.30 12.77 -16.87
CA GLY A 473 19.28 11.71 -16.69
C GLY A 473 19.88 11.62 -15.28
N LYS A 474 19.31 12.34 -14.30
CA LYS A 474 19.72 12.22 -12.90
C LYS A 474 19.25 10.89 -12.30
N PRO A 475 19.96 10.41 -11.26
CA PRO A 475 19.44 9.30 -10.47
C PRO A 475 18.14 9.71 -9.74
N PHE A 476 17.34 8.73 -9.36
CA PHE A 476 16.07 8.99 -8.66
C PHE A 476 15.70 7.90 -7.67
N TRP A 477 14.93 8.29 -6.64
CA TRP A 477 14.25 7.41 -5.71
C TRP A 477 12.74 7.58 -5.90
N MET A 478 12.00 6.48 -5.95
CA MET A 478 10.57 6.50 -6.21
C MET A 478 9.79 5.52 -5.32
N LEU A 479 8.70 6.00 -4.74
CA LEU A 479 7.70 5.15 -4.07
C LEU A 479 6.44 5.01 -4.93
N VAL A 480 5.93 3.78 -5.02
CA VAL A 480 4.63 3.46 -5.61
C VAL A 480 3.80 2.68 -4.61
N GLU A 481 2.59 3.16 -4.32
CA GLU A 481 1.69 2.53 -3.37
C GLU A 481 0.39 2.06 -4.03
N ALA A 482 0.08 0.77 -3.89
CA ALA A 482 -1.25 0.22 -4.06
C ALA A 482 -1.96 0.22 -2.70
N GLY A 483 -2.45 1.39 -2.28
CA GLY A 483 -2.97 1.61 -0.92
C GLY A 483 -4.40 1.12 -0.72
N ASP A 484 -5.14 0.96 -1.80
CA ASP A 484 -6.53 0.50 -1.83
C ASP A 484 -6.65 -1.01 -1.51
N VAL A 485 -5.55 -1.77 -1.54
CA VAL A 485 -5.51 -3.17 -1.06
C VAL A 485 -5.94 -3.24 0.42
N ASP A 486 -5.40 -2.36 1.25
CA ASP A 486 -5.72 -2.27 2.68
C ASP A 486 -7.18 -1.89 2.90
N TRP A 487 -7.69 -0.95 2.13
CA TRP A 487 -9.06 -0.45 2.27
C TRP A 487 -10.08 -1.51 1.87
N ALA A 488 -9.76 -2.32 0.84
CA ALA A 488 -10.54 -3.50 0.48
C ALA A 488 -10.49 -4.59 1.57
N ASN A 489 -9.33 -4.80 2.19
CA ASN A 489 -9.17 -5.77 3.27
C ASN A 489 -9.88 -5.33 4.57
N HIS A 490 -9.87 -4.04 4.90
CA HIS A 490 -10.65 -3.49 6.01
C HIS A 490 -12.15 -3.77 5.86
N ASP A 491 -12.62 -3.75 4.61
CA ASP A 491 -13.99 -4.06 4.25
C ASP A 491 -14.26 -5.56 4.06
N ASN A 492 -13.26 -6.44 4.26
CA ASN A 492 -13.35 -7.88 3.97
C ASN A 492 -13.94 -8.18 2.59
N ASN A 493 -13.39 -7.51 1.59
CA ASN A 493 -13.85 -7.61 0.22
C ASN A 493 -12.80 -8.29 -0.64
N ILE A 494 -12.96 -9.60 -0.87
CA ILE A 494 -11.95 -10.40 -1.59
C ILE A 494 -11.84 -10.01 -3.06
N ASP A 495 -12.93 -9.57 -3.67
CA ASP A 495 -12.97 -9.14 -5.07
C ASP A 495 -12.18 -7.84 -5.27
N ASN A 496 -12.48 -6.83 -4.46
CA ASN A 496 -11.72 -5.57 -4.50
C ASN A 496 -10.26 -5.79 -4.07
N SER A 497 -9.99 -6.65 -3.09
CA SER A 497 -8.64 -6.91 -2.59
C SER A 497 -7.77 -7.56 -3.67
N ILE A 498 -8.27 -8.59 -4.35
CA ILE A 498 -7.58 -9.23 -5.48
C ILE A 498 -7.35 -8.22 -6.62
N GLY A 499 -8.37 -7.46 -6.98
CA GLY A 499 -8.25 -6.49 -8.08
C GLY A 499 -7.28 -5.34 -7.79
N ALA A 500 -7.21 -4.85 -6.55
CA ALA A 500 -6.23 -3.86 -6.11
C ALA A 500 -4.79 -4.41 -6.14
N VAL A 501 -4.58 -5.68 -5.77
CA VAL A 501 -3.27 -6.34 -5.93
C VAL A 501 -2.89 -6.44 -7.41
N ILE A 502 -3.83 -6.75 -8.30
CA ILE A 502 -3.54 -6.79 -9.75
C ILE A 502 -3.20 -5.39 -10.27
N SER A 503 -3.91 -4.34 -9.83
CA SER A 503 -3.60 -2.93 -10.17
C SER A 503 -2.17 -2.55 -9.76
N GLY A 504 -1.73 -2.94 -8.55
CA GLY A 504 -0.34 -2.75 -8.12
C GLY A 504 0.68 -3.56 -8.92
N ASP A 505 0.35 -4.82 -9.28
CA ASP A 505 1.23 -5.67 -10.10
C ASP A 505 1.41 -5.11 -11.52
N GLU A 506 0.38 -4.48 -12.09
CA GLU A 506 0.46 -3.72 -13.35
C GLU A 506 1.41 -2.51 -13.22
N ALA A 507 1.43 -1.82 -12.08
CA ALA A 507 2.41 -0.75 -11.83
C ALA A 507 3.85 -1.30 -11.69
N VAL A 508 4.04 -2.48 -11.09
CA VAL A 508 5.36 -3.14 -11.06
C VAL A 508 5.81 -3.51 -12.47
N GLN A 509 4.90 -3.96 -13.34
CA GLN A 509 5.22 -4.22 -14.75
C GLN A 509 5.76 -2.98 -15.44
N VAL A 510 5.13 -1.81 -15.24
CA VAL A 510 5.63 -0.52 -15.77
C VAL A 510 7.05 -0.23 -15.30
N ILE A 511 7.34 -0.40 -14.00
CA ILE A 511 8.69 -0.18 -13.45
C ILE A 511 9.70 -1.14 -14.09
N THR A 512 9.40 -2.44 -14.12
CA THR A 512 10.34 -3.42 -14.68
C THR A 512 10.59 -3.20 -16.17
N GLN A 513 9.55 -2.87 -16.94
CA GLN A 513 9.70 -2.56 -18.37
C GLN A 513 10.55 -1.30 -18.56
N TRP A 514 10.34 -0.28 -17.74
CA TRP A 514 11.16 0.93 -17.78
C TRP A 514 12.64 0.63 -17.48
N VAL A 515 12.94 -0.24 -16.51
CA VAL A 515 14.32 -0.65 -16.20
C VAL A 515 14.96 -1.36 -17.39
N GLU A 516 14.24 -2.27 -18.06
CA GLU A 516 14.76 -2.96 -19.25
C GLU A 516 15.01 -2.02 -20.44
N ASP A 517 14.16 -1.01 -20.62
CA ASP A 517 14.24 -0.09 -21.76
C ASP A 517 15.24 1.07 -21.54
N ASN A 518 15.40 1.54 -20.29
CA ASN A 518 16.10 2.79 -19.99
C ASN A 518 17.24 2.65 -18.96
N SER A 519 17.41 1.49 -18.32
CA SER A 519 18.43 1.28 -17.29
C SER A 519 18.95 -0.18 -17.28
N SER A 520 19.35 -0.69 -16.11
CA SER A 520 19.71 -2.07 -15.85
C SER A 520 19.62 -2.39 -14.35
N TRP A 521 19.51 -3.67 -14.01
CA TRP A 521 19.54 -4.15 -12.61
C TRP A 521 20.91 -4.01 -11.93
N ASP A 522 21.97 -3.69 -12.68
CA ASP A 522 23.28 -3.37 -12.12
C ASP A 522 23.31 -1.97 -11.47
N GLU A 523 22.48 -1.04 -11.94
CA GLU A 523 22.37 0.32 -11.40
C GLU A 523 21.02 0.61 -10.74
N THR A 524 20.07 -0.35 -10.78
CA THR A 524 18.74 -0.23 -10.19
C THR A 524 18.52 -1.21 -9.04
N VAL A 525 17.86 -0.77 -7.97
CA VAL A 525 17.29 -1.62 -6.92
C VAL A 525 15.78 -1.41 -6.88
N MET A 526 15.01 -2.48 -6.79
CA MET A 526 13.59 -2.41 -6.48
C MET A 526 13.26 -3.32 -5.31
N ILE A 527 12.42 -2.83 -4.41
CA ILE A 527 11.86 -3.59 -3.28
C ILE A 527 10.34 -3.57 -3.43
N VAL A 528 9.72 -4.74 -3.45
CA VAL A 528 8.26 -4.92 -3.45
C VAL A 528 7.87 -5.61 -2.16
N THR A 529 7.00 -4.98 -1.37
CA THR A 529 6.56 -5.51 -0.08
C THR A 529 5.20 -4.91 0.34
N ALA A 530 4.78 -5.17 1.57
CA ALA A 530 3.67 -4.51 2.23
C ALA A 530 4.13 -3.89 3.54
N ASP A 531 3.34 -2.98 4.08
CA ASP A 531 3.59 -2.32 5.36
C ASP A 531 3.12 -3.19 6.55
N HIS A 532 2.02 -3.92 6.39
CA HIS A 532 1.44 -4.88 7.32
C HIS A 532 0.49 -5.87 6.63
N GLY A 533 -0.15 -6.75 7.41
CA GLY A 533 -1.11 -7.74 6.93
C GLY A 533 -2.50 -7.53 7.51
N HIS A 534 -3.51 -8.22 7.00
CA HIS A 534 -4.92 -8.01 7.38
C HIS A 534 -5.64 -9.27 7.90
N PHE A 535 -4.90 -10.37 8.07
CA PHE A 535 -5.37 -11.64 8.65
C PHE A 535 -6.51 -12.33 7.87
N LEU A 536 -6.41 -12.32 6.54
CA LEU A 536 -7.14 -13.24 5.68
C LEU A 536 -6.64 -14.68 5.91
N VAL A 537 -7.55 -15.64 5.90
CA VAL A 537 -7.27 -17.08 5.93
C VAL A 537 -8.00 -17.74 4.77
N LEU A 538 -7.30 -18.55 3.97
CA LEU A 538 -7.89 -19.36 2.91
C LEU A 538 -8.00 -20.81 3.39
N GLU A 539 -9.24 -21.29 3.52
CA GLU A 539 -9.55 -22.67 3.92
C GLU A 539 -9.58 -23.60 2.70
N ARG A 540 -10.20 -23.11 1.61
CA ARG A 540 -10.37 -23.83 0.34
C ARG A 540 -10.03 -22.91 -0.82
N PRO A 541 -8.73 -22.64 -1.05
CA PRO A 541 -8.28 -21.66 -2.04
C PRO A 541 -8.78 -21.95 -3.47
N GLU A 542 -9.05 -23.22 -3.80
CA GLU A 542 -9.59 -23.61 -5.11
C GLU A 542 -10.98 -23.03 -5.40
N LEU A 543 -11.73 -22.61 -4.38
CA LEU A 543 -13.05 -21.99 -4.52
C LEU A 543 -13.01 -20.50 -4.86
N LEU A 544 -11.82 -19.90 -4.99
CA LEU A 544 -11.68 -18.58 -5.60
C LEU A 544 -11.82 -18.63 -7.13
N LEU A 545 -11.88 -19.84 -7.70
CA LEU A 545 -11.98 -20.10 -9.14
C LEU A 545 -13.38 -20.62 -9.49
N PRO A 546 -13.92 -20.24 -10.67
CA PRO A 546 -15.19 -20.78 -11.12
C PRO A 546 -15.11 -22.31 -11.28
N PRO A 547 -16.18 -23.05 -10.96
CA PRO A 547 -16.22 -24.49 -11.16
C PRO A 547 -15.99 -24.83 -12.63
N ALA A 548 -15.19 -25.87 -12.89
CA ALA A 548 -14.91 -26.32 -14.25
C ALA A 548 -16.21 -26.54 -15.03
N SER A 549 -16.30 -25.99 -16.23
CA SER A 549 -17.48 -26.06 -17.10
C SER A 549 -17.82 -27.51 -17.44
N GLY A 550 -18.74 -28.12 -16.68
CA GLY A 550 -19.18 -29.51 -16.90
C GLY A 550 -19.70 -30.27 -15.69
N THR A 551 -19.50 -29.80 -14.46
CA THR A 551 -20.07 -30.46 -13.27
C THR A 551 -21.28 -29.71 -12.74
N THR A 552 -22.41 -29.84 -13.44
CA THR A 552 -23.70 -29.67 -12.78
C THR A 552 -23.92 -30.89 -11.89
N SER A 553 -23.74 -30.75 -10.58
CA SER A 553 -24.27 -31.73 -9.64
C SER A 553 -25.79 -31.65 -9.71
N ARG A 554 -26.42 -32.67 -10.28
CA ARG A 554 -27.85 -32.92 -10.12
C ARG A 554 -28.20 -33.30 -8.69
#